data_AF-A0A521F125-F1
#
_entry.id   AF-A0A521F125-F1
#
_cell.length_a   1.000
_cell.length_b   1.000
_cell.length_c   1.000
_cell.angle_alpha   90.00
_cell.angle_beta   90.00
_cell.angle_gamma   90.00
#
_symmetry.space_group_name_H-M   'P 1'
#
loop_
_entity.id
_entity.type
_entity.pdbx_description
1 polymer ?
#
loop_
_entity_poly.entity_id
_entity_poly.type
_entity_poly.pdbx_seq_one_letter_code
_entity_poly.pdbx_strand_id
1 'polypeptide(L)'
;MERRLTTILSIDVVGYSRLMERDESATLAALKSHRLELIDPFAASFGGKTIKLMGDGGLLEFESTVQAMRFAISVQNEMLSRNSDVPENERIVFRIGINIGDVIAEDGDIYGDGVNVAARIEGLAEPGGICIHRSVRDQVQDKLDLNFEDLGETEVKNIERPVRAFEVVLDDKAKALAISEPVAHTKSQISKWAPTLVGAVCICLVLAAAIWWRSRDVVPLTDQEELALAIPDEPSIVVLPFKNRSTVEEVGYMAEGFGTAITTQLSKFPQLFVIAGSTSITFADSLVKPREIGRELGVRYVLSGSAQSVGENISINATLIETESGHALWSEQYDVGVEEVFSAQADLVREIASTLKIVVEEEEVASLKKRQTDDPEAYELFLKAVAKSKLLNTVSRQEAIELLERAVVLDPDYLSAHIELSGRYLSLWRFGGSDDPKTALNKARRHAERALELDQSDYRVQHRLGQLHLFADHDHQLAYQAYQRAIRENSNDPEVLYDMGFLRSLMGEPSEAIEWNNKAKRVNPRYPGWYNFNAALSHFLIEDYQQALLLAKTGISTYPKSLPPRRILVATLAEMGRLEDAQIEADKLLEIRPDFRVSTHRNTPFLRSEDQDRYFGAMIAGGLPE
;
A
#
# COMPACT_ATOMS: atom_id res chain seq x y z
N MET A 1 -16.37 0.87 15.23
CA MET A 1 -16.92 -0.37 14.65
C MET A 1 -18.44 -0.30 14.75
N GLU A 2 -19.10 -0.01 13.65
CA GLU A 2 -20.57 0.08 13.58
C GLU A 2 -21.08 -1.06 12.72
N ARG A 3 -21.96 -1.91 13.28
CA ARG A 3 -22.64 -2.96 12.52
C ARG A 3 -23.96 -2.42 12.03
N ARG A 4 -24.21 -2.52 10.73
CA ARG A 4 -25.49 -2.12 10.13
C ARG A 4 -25.87 -3.02 8.96
N LEU A 5 -27.17 -3.17 8.75
CA LEU A 5 -27.73 -3.83 7.58
C LEU A 5 -27.80 -2.82 6.44
N THR A 6 -27.21 -3.15 5.29
CA THR A 6 -27.16 -2.25 4.13
C THR A 6 -27.33 -3.01 2.82
N THR A 7 -27.57 -2.28 1.72
CA THR A 7 -27.55 -2.87 0.37
C THR A 7 -26.17 -2.72 -0.22
N ILE A 8 -25.60 -3.82 -0.69
CA ILE A 8 -24.25 -3.92 -1.22
C ILE A 8 -24.35 -4.30 -2.68
N LEU A 9 -23.68 -3.53 -3.53
CA LEU A 9 -23.59 -3.76 -4.96
C LEU A 9 -22.13 -3.99 -5.34
N SER A 10 -21.86 -5.13 -5.97
CA SER A 10 -20.58 -5.46 -6.58
C SER A 10 -20.71 -5.32 -8.10
N ILE A 11 -19.75 -4.68 -8.74
CA ILE A 11 -19.69 -4.53 -10.21
C ILE A 11 -18.31 -4.97 -10.70
N ASP A 12 -18.23 -5.68 -11.82
CA ASP A 12 -16.98 -6.18 -12.42
C ASP A 12 -17.00 -6.14 -13.96
N VAL A 13 -15.82 -6.03 -14.59
CA VAL A 13 -15.68 -5.98 -16.06
C VAL A 13 -15.44 -7.38 -16.65
N VAL A 14 -16.29 -7.77 -17.59
CA VAL A 14 -16.20 -9.05 -18.28
C VAL A 14 -14.94 -9.13 -19.15
N GLY A 15 -14.07 -10.09 -18.85
CA GLY A 15 -12.89 -10.38 -19.66
C GLY A 15 -11.83 -9.29 -19.61
N TYR A 16 -11.75 -8.56 -18.49
CA TYR A 16 -10.80 -7.47 -18.28
C TYR A 16 -9.36 -7.84 -18.65
N SER A 17 -8.85 -9.00 -18.23
CA SER A 17 -7.49 -9.47 -18.57
C SER A 17 -7.25 -9.53 -20.09
N ARG A 18 -8.26 -9.94 -20.88
CA ARG A 18 -8.16 -10.02 -22.35
C ARG A 18 -8.16 -8.63 -23.01
N LEU A 19 -8.95 -7.70 -22.46
CA LEU A 19 -8.97 -6.31 -22.95
C LEU A 19 -7.62 -5.62 -22.67
N MET A 20 -7.08 -5.84 -21.47
CA MET A 20 -5.77 -5.34 -21.04
C MET A 20 -4.61 -5.93 -21.84
N GLU A 21 -4.62 -7.23 -22.15
CA GLU A 21 -3.58 -7.88 -22.98
C GLU A 21 -3.49 -7.30 -24.41
N ARG A 22 -4.60 -6.79 -24.93
CA ARG A 22 -4.65 -6.28 -26.30
C ARG A 22 -4.27 -4.80 -26.38
N ASP A 23 -4.85 -3.97 -25.52
CA ASP A 23 -4.55 -2.54 -25.45
C ASP A 23 -4.81 -2.00 -24.04
N GLU A 24 -3.77 -2.06 -23.21
CA GLU A 24 -3.79 -1.62 -21.82
C GLU A 24 -4.13 -0.13 -21.69
N SER A 25 -3.59 0.72 -22.58
CA SER A 25 -3.79 2.17 -22.50
C SER A 25 -5.23 2.56 -22.88
N ALA A 26 -5.77 1.97 -23.96
CA ALA A 26 -7.14 2.25 -24.38
C ALA A 26 -8.17 1.69 -23.39
N THR A 27 -7.93 0.48 -22.84
CA THR A 27 -8.83 -0.15 -21.88
C THR A 27 -8.89 0.62 -20.56
N LEU A 28 -7.74 1.05 -20.03
CA LEU A 28 -7.70 1.86 -18.81
C LEU A 28 -8.32 3.25 -19.01
N ALA A 29 -8.10 3.90 -20.16
CA ALA A 29 -8.72 5.19 -20.46
C ALA A 29 -10.24 5.07 -20.60
N ALA A 30 -10.73 4.04 -21.29
CA ALA A 30 -12.16 3.77 -21.44
C ALA A 30 -12.81 3.44 -20.10
N LEU A 31 -12.18 2.59 -19.27
CA LEU A 31 -12.69 2.26 -17.94
C LEU A 31 -12.73 3.49 -17.03
N LYS A 32 -11.69 4.34 -17.07
CA LYS A 32 -11.65 5.60 -16.33
C LYS A 32 -12.73 6.58 -16.78
N SER A 33 -13.00 6.67 -18.09
CA SER A 33 -14.09 7.49 -18.65
C SER A 33 -15.46 6.97 -18.19
N HIS A 34 -15.75 5.67 -18.33
CA HIS A 34 -16.99 5.08 -17.82
C HIS A 34 -17.16 5.31 -16.31
N ARG A 35 -16.08 5.23 -15.54
CA ARG A 35 -16.15 5.52 -14.11
C ARG A 35 -16.51 6.97 -13.81
N LEU A 36 -15.77 7.93 -14.36
CA LEU A 36 -15.92 9.36 -14.03
C LEU A 36 -17.18 9.97 -14.63
N GLU A 37 -17.64 9.46 -15.77
CA GLU A 37 -18.77 10.03 -16.50
C GLU A 37 -20.09 9.29 -16.25
N LEU A 38 -20.05 8.03 -15.80
CA LEU A 38 -21.24 7.20 -15.60
C LEU A 38 -21.37 6.69 -14.16
N ILE A 39 -20.43 5.88 -13.68
CA ILE A 39 -20.56 5.18 -12.40
C ILE A 39 -20.59 6.15 -11.22
N ASP A 40 -19.63 7.06 -11.11
CA ASP A 40 -19.52 7.99 -9.97
C ASP A 40 -20.69 8.99 -9.93
N PRO A 41 -21.11 9.62 -11.06
CA PRO A 41 -22.30 10.49 -11.08
C PRO A 41 -23.61 9.75 -10.78
N PHE A 42 -23.79 8.54 -11.32
CA PHE A 42 -25.02 7.77 -11.09
C PHE A 42 -25.08 7.32 -9.63
N ALA A 43 -23.97 6.82 -9.07
CA ALA A 43 -23.89 6.45 -7.66
C ALA A 43 -24.32 7.63 -6.77
N ALA A 44 -23.77 8.83 -7.01
CA ALA A 44 -24.17 10.02 -6.28
C ALA A 44 -25.66 10.37 -6.45
N SER A 45 -26.22 10.28 -7.66
CA SER A 45 -27.64 10.61 -7.91
C SER A 45 -28.64 9.63 -7.29
N PHE A 46 -28.25 8.36 -7.14
CA PHE A 46 -29.08 7.31 -6.55
C PHE A 46 -28.82 7.14 -5.05
N GLY A 47 -28.02 8.03 -4.43
CA GLY A 47 -27.68 7.97 -3.00
C GLY A 47 -26.77 6.80 -2.64
N GLY A 48 -26.00 6.30 -3.61
CA GLY A 48 -24.97 5.30 -3.43
C GLY A 48 -23.64 5.92 -3.02
N LYS A 49 -22.89 5.20 -2.20
CA LYS A 49 -21.54 5.55 -1.77
C LYS A 49 -20.56 4.51 -2.29
N THR A 50 -19.60 4.93 -3.10
CA THR A 50 -18.50 4.05 -3.53
C THR A 50 -17.59 3.78 -2.34
N ILE A 51 -17.48 2.51 -1.95
CA ILE A 51 -16.71 2.06 -0.78
C ILE A 51 -15.29 1.71 -1.20
N LYS A 52 -15.14 0.85 -2.21
CA LYS A 52 -13.85 0.32 -2.62
C LYS A 52 -13.81 0.13 -4.13
N LEU A 53 -12.65 0.38 -4.70
CA LEU A 53 -12.37 0.17 -6.11
C LEU A 53 -11.34 -0.94 -6.24
N MET A 54 -11.61 -1.90 -7.10
CA MET A 54 -10.81 -3.11 -7.28
C MET A 54 -10.39 -3.21 -8.74
N GLY A 55 -9.54 -2.32 -9.24
CA GLY A 55 -9.01 -2.39 -10.62
C GLY A 55 -10.09 -2.36 -11.71
N ASP A 56 -10.60 -3.54 -12.05
CA ASP A 56 -11.70 -3.85 -12.98
C ASP A 56 -13.10 -3.88 -12.36
N GLY A 57 -13.21 -3.84 -11.03
CA GLY A 57 -14.49 -3.83 -10.33
C GLY A 57 -14.65 -2.74 -9.28
N GLY A 58 -15.83 -2.69 -8.67
CA GLY A 58 -16.21 -1.72 -7.65
C GLY A 58 -17.21 -2.27 -6.65
N LEU A 59 -17.11 -1.79 -5.41
CA LEU A 59 -18.05 -2.07 -4.34
C LEU A 59 -18.76 -0.78 -3.92
N LEU A 60 -20.09 -0.78 -4.02
CA LEU A 60 -20.94 0.35 -3.70
C LEU A 60 -21.94 -0.02 -2.60
N GLU A 61 -22.19 0.93 -1.72
CA GLU A 61 -23.16 0.82 -0.63
C GLU A 61 -24.36 1.72 -0.93
N PHE A 62 -25.57 1.20 -0.74
CA PHE A 62 -26.82 1.96 -0.85
C PHE A 62 -27.68 1.75 0.39
N GLU A 63 -28.22 2.84 0.94
CA GLU A 63 -29.21 2.77 2.03
C GLU A 63 -30.58 2.27 1.51
N SER A 64 -30.82 2.33 0.20
CA SER A 64 -32.07 1.90 -0.43
C SER A 64 -31.84 0.87 -1.52
N THR A 65 -32.38 -0.34 -1.32
CA THR A 65 -32.37 -1.43 -2.31
C THR A 65 -33.04 -1.05 -3.61
N VAL A 66 -34.10 -0.23 -3.56
CA VAL A 66 -34.81 0.25 -4.75
C VAL A 66 -33.92 1.18 -5.58
N GLN A 67 -33.12 2.03 -4.93
CA GLN A 67 -32.18 2.91 -5.64
C GLN A 67 -30.97 2.15 -6.16
N ALA A 68 -30.46 1.16 -5.42
CA ALA A 68 -29.42 0.25 -5.92
C ALA A 68 -29.85 -0.47 -7.21
N MET A 69 -31.10 -0.95 -7.25
CA MET A 69 -31.67 -1.57 -8.45
C MET A 69 -31.79 -0.59 -9.62
N ARG A 70 -32.30 0.62 -9.39
CA ARG A 70 -32.42 1.65 -10.43
C ARG A 70 -31.05 2.08 -10.96
N PHE A 71 -30.06 2.22 -10.08
CA PHE A 71 -28.68 2.46 -10.44
C PHE A 71 -28.15 1.36 -11.36
N ALA A 72 -28.27 0.09 -10.95
CA ALA A 72 -27.75 -1.04 -11.71
C ALA A 72 -28.39 -1.14 -13.11
N ILE A 73 -29.70 -0.96 -13.20
CA ILE A 73 -30.44 -0.94 -14.47
C ILE A 73 -30.01 0.23 -15.35
N SER A 74 -29.84 1.43 -14.76
CA SER A 74 -29.40 2.62 -15.50
C SER A 74 -27.98 2.46 -16.04
N VAL A 75 -27.07 1.86 -15.26
CA VAL A 75 -25.69 1.55 -15.70
C VAL A 75 -25.71 0.55 -16.86
N GLN A 76 -26.43 -0.56 -16.75
CA GLN A 76 -26.48 -1.54 -17.85
C GLN A 76 -27.11 -0.95 -19.12
N ASN A 77 -28.17 -0.14 -18.99
CA ASN A 77 -28.81 0.49 -20.14
C ASN A 77 -27.91 1.53 -20.83
N GLU A 78 -27.21 2.36 -20.06
CA GLU A 78 -26.29 3.36 -20.62
C GLU A 78 -25.07 2.71 -21.27
N MET A 79 -24.56 1.63 -20.69
CA MET A 79 -23.45 0.86 -21.28
C MET A 79 -23.84 0.19 -22.60
N LEU A 80 -25.11 -0.20 -22.79
CA LEU A 80 -25.58 -0.65 -24.10
C LEU A 80 -25.51 0.47 -25.15
N SER A 81 -25.85 1.71 -24.77
CA SER A 81 -25.74 2.86 -25.67
C SER A 81 -24.28 3.23 -25.94
N ARG A 82 -23.41 3.24 -24.93
CA ARG A 82 -21.99 3.58 -25.10
C ARG A 82 -21.21 2.55 -25.93
N ASN A 83 -21.63 1.29 -25.89
CA ASN A 83 -21.01 0.22 -26.67
C ASN A 83 -21.58 0.06 -28.10
N SER A 84 -22.57 0.86 -28.51
CA SER A 84 -23.21 0.71 -29.83
C SER A 84 -22.23 0.97 -30.97
N ASP A 85 -21.35 1.96 -30.79
CA ASP A 85 -20.39 2.43 -31.79
C ASP A 85 -18.97 1.88 -31.55
N VAL A 86 -18.81 0.99 -30.56
CA VAL A 86 -17.52 0.37 -30.19
C VAL A 86 -17.42 -1.04 -30.80
N PRO A 87 -16.28 -1.41 -31.41
CA PRO A 87 -16.03 -2.77 -31.90
C PRO A 87 -16.25 -3.82 -30.81
N GLU A 88 -16.85 -4.97 -31.14
CA GLU A 88 -17.24 -6.00 -30.15
C GLU A 88 -16.08 -6.48 -29.26
N ASN A 89 -14.89 -6.53 -29.81
CA ASN A 89 -13.67 -6.91 -29.10
C ASN A 89 -13.14 -5.80 -28.17
N GLU A 90 -13.61 -4.55 -28.26
CA GLU A 90 -13.25 -3.37 -27.45
C GLU A 90 -14.33 -2.96 -26.44
N ARG A 91 -15.49 -3.61 -26.47
CA ARG A 91 -16.60 -3.28 -25.56
C ARG A 91 -16.27 -3.60 -24.11
N ILE A 92 -16.54 -2.64 -23.24
CA ILE A 92 -16.53 -2.85 -21.79
C ILE A 92 -17.93 -3.26 -21.38
N VAL A 93 -18.06 -4.46 -20.82
CA VAL A 93 -19.34 -5.02 -20.39
C VAL A 93 -19.23 -5.32 -18.90
N PHE A 94 -20.22 -4.87 -18.12
CA PHE A 94 -20.23 -5.10 -16.67
C PHE A 94 -21.10 -6.27 -16.26
N ARG A 95 -20.73 -6.93 -15.18
CA ARG A 95 -21.59 -7.80 -14.36
C ARG A 95 -21.91 -7.09 -13.07
N ILE A 96 -23.14 -7.22 -12.59
CA ILE A 96 -23.58 -6.58 -11.35
C ILE A 96 -24.24 -7.61 -10.43
N GLY A 97 -23.82 -7.62 -9.17
CA GLY A 97 -24.40 -8.42 -8.10
C GLY A 97 -24.91 -7.55 -6.96
N ILE A 98 -26.13 -7.81 -6.47
CA ILE A 98 -26.73 -7.03 -5.38
C ILE A 98 -27.16 -7.96 -4.24
N ASN A 99 -26.80 -7.59 -3.00
CA ASN A 99 -27.19 -8.29 -1.79
C ASN A 99 -27.59 -7.31 -0.68
N ILE A 100 -28.46 -7.74 0.24
CA ILE A 100 -28.69 -7.07 1.52
C ILE A 100 -28.09 -7.94 2.61
N GLY A 101 -27.18 -7.39 3.39
CA GLY A 101 -26.49 -8.12 4.44
C GLY A 101 -25.90 -7.22 5.51
N ASP A 102 -25.58 -7.83 6.64
CA ASP A 102 -24.91 -7.14 7.73
C ASP A 102 -23.47 -6.85 7.35
N VAL A 103 -23.08 -5.59 7.53
CA VAL A 103 -21.72 -5.13 7.35
C VAL A 103 -21.21 -4.45 8.60
N ILE A 104 -19.91 -4.61 8.81
CA ILE A 104 -19.12 -3.84 9.75
C ILE A 104 -18.50 -2.70 8.95
N ALA A 105 -18.94 -1.48 9.24
CA ALA A 105 -18.32 -0.28 8.70
C ALA A 105 -17.14 0.12 9.59
N GLU A 106 -15.95 0.19 8.99
CA GLU A 106 -14.72 0.62 9.64
C GLU A 106 -13.84 1.35 8.61
N ASP A 107 -13.32 2.52 8.99
CA ASP A 107 -12.36 3.29 8.19
C ASP A 107 -12.80 3.69 6.76
N GLY A 108 -14.11 3.71 6.49
CA GLY A 108 -14.67 4.03 5.18
C GLY A 108 -14.81 2.83 4.25
N ASP A 109 -14.44 1.64 4.72
CA ASP A 109 -14.65 0.35 4.05
C ASP A 109 -15.80 -0.43 4.72
N ILE A 110 -16.34 -1.45 4.04
CA ILE A 110 -17.35 -2.35 4.58
C ILE A 110 -16.86 -3.79 4.55
N TYR A 111 -16.99 -4.49 5.67
CA TYR A 111 -16.56 -5.88 5.82
C TYR A 111 -17.71 -6.74 6.33
N GLY A 112 -17.76 -7.99 5.90
CA GLY A 112 -18.73 -8.95 6.42
C GLY A 112 -19.19 -9.94 5.36
N ASP A 113 -19.96 -10.92 5.81
CA ASP A 113 -20.51 -11.97 4.95
C ASP A 113 -21.36 -11.38 3.81
N GLY A 114 -22.07 -10.28 4.08
CA GLY A 114 -22.88 -9.59 3.07
C GLY A 114 -22.09 -9.12 1.84
N VAL A 115 -20.83 -8.70 2.03
CA VAL A 115 -19.94 -8.23 0.95
C VAL A 115 -19.46 -9.40 0.09
N ASN A 116 -19.08 -10.51 0.74
CA ASN A 116 -18.67 -11.73 0.05
C ASN A 116 -19.82 -12.29 -0.78
N VAL A 117 -21.04 -12.32 -0.24
CA VAL A 117 -22.22 -12.76 -0.97
C VAL A 117 -22.50 -11.87 -2.18
N ALA A 118 -22.39 -10.54 -2.07
CA ALA A 118 -22.60 -9.62 -3.19
C ALA A 118 -21.63 -9.87 -4.37
N ALA A 119 -20.33 -10.05 -4.06
CA ALA A 119 -19.32 -10.36 -5.08
C ALA A 119 -19.54 -11.75 -5.73
N ARG A 120 -20.05 -12.72 -4.98
CA ARG A 120 -20.36 -14.04 -5.57
C ARG A 120 -21.61 -14.02 -6.43
N ILE A 121 -22.61 -13.23 -6.05
CA ILE A 121 -23.82 -13.04 -6.87
C ILE A 121 -23.47 -12.32 -8.16
N GLU A 122 -22.55 -11.35 -8.14
CA GLU A 122 -22.04 -10.69 -9.35
C GLU A 122 -21.44 -11.72 -10.33
N GLY A 123 -20.61 -12.64 -9.84
CA GLY A 123 -20.00 -13.68 -10.67
C GLY A 123 -20.99 -14.67 -11.32
N LEU A 124 -22.24 -14.73 -10.85
CA LEU A 124 -23.33 -15.52 -11.46
C LEU A 124 -24.04 -14.78 -12.61
N ALA A 125 -23.86 -13.46 -12.73
CA ALA A 125 -24.50 -12.68 -13.77
C ALA A 125 -23.88 -12.98 -15.14
N GLU A 126 -24.73 -13.10 -16.16
CA GLU A 126 -24.27 -13.12 -17.54
C GLU A 126 -23.65 -11.75 -17.92
N PRO A 127 -22.79 -11.67 -18.95
CA PRO A 127 -22.23 -10.41 -19.41
C PRO A 127 -23.32 -9.36 -19.73
N GLY A 128 -23.31 -8.23 -19.02
CA GLY A 128 -24.34 -7.19 -19.15
C GLY A 128 -25.59 -7.44 -18.29
N GLY A 129 -25.58 -8.51 -17.50
CA GLY A 129 -26.66 -8.93 -16.61
C GLY A 129 -26.56 -8.35 -15.20
N ILE A 130 -27.64 -8.55 -14.45
CA ILE A 130 -27.73 -8.20 -13.02
C ILE A 130 -28.25 -9.43 -12.28
N CYS A 131 -27.49 -9.90 -11.31
CA CYS A 131 -27.93 -10.96 -10.39
C CYS A 131 -28.18 -10.38 -9.00
N ILE A 132 -29.19 -10.92 -8.32
CA ILE A 132 -29.62 -10.45 -7.01
C ILE A 132 -29.87 -11.61 -6.05
N HIS A 133 -29.64 -11.36 -4.76
CA HIS A 133 -30.02 -12.30 -3.72
C HIS A 133 -31.55 -12.34 -3.53
N ARG A 134 -32.09 -13.45 -2.98
CA ARG A 134 -33.50 -13.53 -2.55
C ARG A 134 -33.93 -12.34 -1.69
N SER A 135 -33.09 -11.90 -0.74
CA SER A 135 -33.45 -10.78 0.14
C SER A 135 -33.69 -9.48 -0.63
N VAL A 136 -32.94 -9.26 -1.71
CA VAL A 136 -33.09 -8.09 -2.60
C VAL A 136 -34.39 -8.20 -3.38
N ARG A 137 -34.64 -9.37 -4.00
CA ARG A 137 -35.88 -9.65 -4.75
C ARG A 137 -37.12 -9.36 -3.90
N ASP A 138 -37.15 -9.91 -2.69
CA ASP A 138 -38.29 -9.78 -1.78
C ASP A 138 -38.55 -8.31 -1.40
N GLN A 139 -37.52 -7.47 -1.35
CA GLN A 139 -37.67 -6.05 -1.01
C GLN A 139 -38.10 -5.16 -2.18
N VAL A 140 -37.91 -5.61 -3.43
CA VAL A 140 -38.16 -4.81 -4.64
C VAL A 140 -39.32 -5.31 -5.51
N GLN A 141 -39.72 -6.59 -5.39
CA GLN A 141 -40.78 -7.20 -6.22
C GLN A 141 -42.12 -6.45 -6.18
N ASP A 142 -42.46 -5.84 -5.03
CA ASP A 142 -43.72 -5.09 -4.85
C ASP A 142 -43.56 -3.59 -5.12
N LYS A 143 -42.35 -3.13 -5.44
CA LYS A 143 -41.98 -1.70 -5.57
C LYS A 143 -41.50 -1.32 -6.96
N LEU A 144 -40.99 -2.27 -7.73
CA LEU A 144 -40.50 -2.09 -9.09
C LEU A 144 -41.17 -3.14 -9.98
N ASP A 145 -41.73 -2.72 -11.11
CA ASP A 145 -42.31 -3.64 -12.12
C ASP A 145 -41.17 -4.30 -12.90
N LEU A 146 -40.60 -5.36 -12.32
CA LEU A 146 -39.46 -6.12 -12.85
C LEU A 146 -39.79 -7.61 -12.89
N ASN A 147 -39.25 -8.29 -13.90
CA ASN A 147 -39.30 -9.74 -14.02
C ASN A 147 -37.98 -10.35 -13.53
N PHE A 148 -38.06 -11.51 -12.88
CA PHE A 148 -36.90 -12.21 -12.31
C PHE A 148 -36.90 -13.68 -12.73
N GLU A 149 -35.74 -14.21 -13.11
CA GLU A 149 -35.51 -15.63 -13.35
C GLU A 149 -34.81 -16.26 -12.14
N ASP A 150 -35.29 -17.41 -11.67
CA ASP A 150 -34.74 -18.09 -10.49
C ASP A 150 -33.60 -19.02 -10.89
N LEU A 151 -32.40 -18.74 -10.40
CA LEU A 151 -31.19 -19.52 -10.69
C LEU A 151 -31.01 -20.69 -9.71
N GLY A 152 -31.89 -20.84 -8.72
CA GLY A 152 -31.84 -21.91 -7.73
C GLY A 152 -30.87 -21.66 -6.57
N GLU A 153 -30.69 -22.69 -5.74
CA GLU A 153 -29.74 -22.67 -4.62
C GLU A 153 -28.33 -23.02 -5.11
N THR A 154 -27.37 -22.11 -4.90
CA THR A 154 -25.98 -22.25 -5.33
C THR A 154 -25.07 -22.37 -4.10
N GLU A 155 -24.25 -23.42 -4.06
CA GLU A 155 -23.16 -23.53 -3.09
C GLU A 155 -21.99 -22.65 -3.53
N VAL A 156 -21.51 -21.79 -2.62
CA VAL A 156 -20.37 -20.90 -2.87
C VAL A 156 -19.23 -21.25 -1.91
N LYS A 157 -17.98 -21.17 -2.38
CA LYS A 157 -16.79 -21.50 -1.57
C LYS A 157 -16.76 -20.64 -0.29
N ASN A 158 -16.53 -21.27 0.86
CA ASN A 158 -16.36 -20.64 2.18
C ASN A 158 -17.62 -20.01 2.82
N ILE A 159 -18.84 -20.45 2.44
CA ILE A 159 -20.08 -20.09 3.14
C ILE A 159 -20.82 -21.39 3.50
N GLU A 160 -21.16 -21.56 4.78
CA GLU A 160 -21.80 -22.80 5.30
C GLU A 160 -23.22 -23.04 4.78
N ARG A 161 -23.87 -22.07 4.11
CA ARG A 161 -25.26 -22.15 3.66
C ARG A 161 -25.40 -21.78 2.18
N PRO A 162 -26.17 -22.56 1.39
CA PRO A 162 -26.41 -22.25 -0.02
C PRO A 162 -27.17 -20.94 -0.18
N VAL A 163 -26.81 -20.18 -1.22
CA VAL A 163 -27.37 -18.86 -1.53
C VAL A 163 -28.34 -19.00 -2.71
N ARG A 164 -29.55 -18.45 -2.61
CA ARG A 164 -30.53 -18.46 -3.71
C ARG A 164 -30.48 -17.16 -4.49
N ALA A 165 -30.09 -17.24 -5.76
CA ALA A 165 -29.88 -16.10 -6.65
C ALA A 165 -30.98 -15.99 -7.71
N PHE A 166 -31.21 -14.77 -8.18
CA PHE A 166 -32.15 -14.46 -9.25
C PHE A 166 -31.47 -13.56 -10.29
N GLU A 167 -31.73 -13.80 -11.56
CA GLU A 167 -31.34 -12.89 -12.64
C GLU A 167 -32.46 -11.89 -12.93
N VAL A 168 -32.11 -10.62 -13.12
CA VAL A 168 -33.06 -9.56 -13.46
C VAL A 168 -33.25 -9.54 -14.98
N VAL A 169 -34.50 -9.70 -15.43
CA VAL A 169 -34.81 -9.65 -16.86
C VAL A 169 -34.83 -8.19 -17.33
N LEU A 170 -33.86 -7.81 -18.16
CA LEU A 170 -33.71 -6.44 -18.70
C LEU A 170 -34.63 -6.19 -19.91
N ASP A 171 -35.95 -6.34 -19.71
CA ASP A 171 -36.98 -6.07 -20.71
C ASP A 171 -37.38 -4.57 -20.78
N ASP A 172 -38.40 -4.25 -21.57
CA ASP A 172 -38.88 -2.86 -21.73
C ASP A 172 -39.38 -2.24 -20.41
N LYS A 173 -39.80 -3.05 -19.43
CA LYS A 173 -40.19 -2.56 -18.09
C LYS A 173 -38.96 -2.15 -17.29
N ALA A 174 -37.89 -2.94 -17.34
CA ALA A 174 -36.61 -2.56 -16.74
C ALA A 174 -36.06 -1.27 -17.37
N LYS A 175 -36.08 -1.16 -18.71
CA LYS A 175 -35.63 0.06 -19.40
C LYS A 175 -36.42 1.31 -19.02
N ALA A 176 -37.71 1.18 -18.73
CA ALA A 176 -38.53 2.30 -18.25
C ALA A 176 -38.11 2.85 -16.87
N LEU A 177 -37.30 2.09 -16.11
CA LEU A 177 -36.75 2.49 -14.81
C LEU A 177 -35.36 3.13 -14.92
N ALA A 178 -34.72 3.13 -16.10
CA ALA A 178 -33.43 3.78 -16.33
C ALA A 178 -33.61 5.31 -16.50
N ILE A 179 -32.75 6.10 -15.86
CA ILE A 179 -32.70 7.57 -16.04
C ILE A 179 -31.62 7.91 -17.08
N SER A 180 -31.90 8.82 -18.01
CA SER A 180 -31.01 9.16 -19.15
C SER A 180 -30.17 10.44 -19.00
N GLU A 181 -30.32 11.28 -17.96
CA GLU A 181 -29.43 12.44 -17.74
C GLU A 181 -29.23 12.78 -16.24
N PRO A 182 -28.03 13.21 -15.80
CA PRO A 182 -27.84 13.80 -14.48
C PRO A 182 -28.36 15.25 -14.43
N VAL A 183 -29.13 15.57 -13.39
CA VAL A 183 -29.78 16.87 -13.17
C VAL A 183 -28.73 17.99 -13.03
N ALA A 184 -28.68 18.91 -14.00
CA ALA A 184 -27.82 20.09 -13.97
C ALA A 184 -28.27 21.12 -12.92
N HIS A 185 -27.31 21.59 -12.11
CA HIS A 185 -27.48 22.71 -11.18
C HIS A 185 -27.79 24.03 -11.91
N THR A 186 -28.86 24.68 -11.44
CA THR A 186 -29.25 26.10 -11.47
C THR A 186 -28.63 27.03 -12.54
N LYS A 187 -29.44 27.38 -13.55
CA LYS A 187 -29.16 28.49 -14.48
C LYS A 187 -29.15 29.84 -13.75
N SER A 188 -27.98 30.47 -13.66
CA SER A 188 -27.83 31.90 -13.38
C SER A 188 -28.01 32.71 -14.67
N GLN A 189 -28.84 33.75 -14.61
CA GLN A 189 -29.10 34.69 -15.71
C GLN A 189 -27.87 35.56 -16.00
N ILE A 190 -27.34 35.50 -17.22
CA ILE A 190 -26.39 36.51 -17.73
C ILE A 190 -27.03 37.25 -18.90
N SER A 191 -27.06 38.58 -18.76
CA SER A 191 -27.75 39.54 -19.63
C SER A 191 -26.96 39.92 -20.90
N LYS A 192 -27.65 39.82 -22.04
CA LYS A 192 -27.66 40.64 -23.28
C LYS A 192 -26.40 41.34 -23.88
N TRP A 193 -25.16 41.17 -23.40
CA TRP A 193 -23.98 41.84 -24.02
C TRP A 193 -22.97 40.86 -24.63
N ALA A 194 -23.44 39.86 -25.37
CA ALA A 194 -22.60 38.76 -25.87
C ALA A 194 -21.90 38.92 -27.26
N PRO A 195 -22.22 39.85 -28.18
CA PRO A 195 -21.60 39.76 -29.51
C PRO A 195 -20.19 40.39 -29.62
N THR A 196 -19.71 41.16 -28.63
CA THR A 196 -18.39 41.82 -28.72
C THR A 196 -17.24 41.03 -28.09
N LEU A 197 -17.51 40.04 -27.23
CA LEU A 197 -16.48 39.24 -26.54
C LEU A 197 -15.98 38.03 -27.35
N VAL A 198 -16.80 37.50 -28.28
CA VAL A 198 -16.45 36.32 -29.09
C VAL A 198 -15.33 36.63 -30.08
N GLY A 199 -15.30 37.84 -30.66
CA GLY A 199 -14.27 38.22 -31.64
C GLY A 199 -12.86 38.34 -31.04
N ALA A 200 -12.74 38.83 -29.81
CA ALA A 200 -11.44 38.96 -29.13
C ALA A 200 -10.87 37.60 -28.71
N VAL A 201 -11.73 36.69 -28.26
CA VAL A 201 -11.33 35.33 -27.85
C VAL A 201 -10.83 34.51 -29.04
N CYS A 202 -11.48 34.62 -30.21
CA CYS A 202 -11.02 33.92 -31.42
C CYS A 202 -9.64 34.41 -31.90
N ILE A 203 -9.37 35.72 -31.82
CA ILE A 203 -8.06 36.28 -32.22
C ILE A 203 -6.96 35.84 -31.25
N CYS A 204 -7.24 35.83 -29.94
CA CYS A 204 -6.29 35.33 -28.94
C CYS A 204 -5.98 33.83 -29.10
N LEU A 205 -6.98 33.01 -29.46
CA LEU A 205 -6.79 31.58 -29.70
C LEU A 205 -5.95 31.29 -30.96
N VAL A 206 -6.13 32.08 -32.03
CA VAL A 206 -5.32 31.95 -33.26
C VAL A 206 -3.87 32.39 -33.01
N LEU A 207 -3.66 33.46 -32.26
CA LEU A 207 -2.30 33.91 -31.89
C LEU A 207 -1.62 32.91 -30.95
N ALA A 208 -2.35 32.33 -29.98
CA ALA A 208 -1.84 31.27 -29.11
C ALA A 208 -1.47 30.01 -29.91
N ALA A 209 -2.29 29.61 -30.89
CA ALA A 209 -2.00 28.48 -31.77
C ALA A 209 -0.78 28.74 -32.67
N ALA A 210 -0.60 29.97 -33.17
CA ALA A 210 0.55 30.34 -33.98
C ALA A 210 1.86 30.39 -33.17
N ILE A 211 1.80 30.83 -31.91
CA ILE A 211 2.93 30.79 -30.97
C ILE A 211 3.27 29.34 -30.62
N TRP A 212 2.27 28.51 -30.34
CA TRP A 212 2.42 27.08 -30.04
C TRP A 212 3.02 26.29 -31.21
N TRP A 213 2.67 26.64 -32.45
CA TRP A 213 3.21 25.97 -33.64
C TRP A 213 4.65 26.38 -33.94
N ARG A 214 5.02 27.63 -33.64
CA ARG A 214 6.37 28.17 -33.86
C ARG A 214 7.37 27.76 -32.76
N SER A 215 6.88 27.36 -31.58
CA SER A 215 7.70 26.90 -30.46
C SER A 215 7.91 25.38 -30.39
N ARG A 216 7.45 24.61 -31.39
CA ARG A 216 7.75 23.17 -31.47
C ARG A 216 9.08 22.94 -32.17
N ASP A 217 10.16 22.97 -31.38
CA ASP A 217 11.21 21.97 -31.57
C ASP A 217 10.58 20.61 -31.27
N VAL A 218 10.51 19.76 -32.29
CA VAL A 218 10.02 18.39 -32.17
C VAL A 218 11.08 17.61 -31.39
N VAL A 219 10.90 17.50 -30.08
CA VAL A 219 11.47 16.38 -29.31
C VAL A 219 10.71 15.14 -29.75
N PRO A 220 11.35 14.15 -30.39
CA PRO A 220 10.69 12.88 -30.68
C PRO A 220 10.23 12.27 -29.35
N LEU A 221 8.98 11.82 -29.28
CA LEU A 221 8.54 10.87 -28.26
C LEU A 221 9.30 9.57 -28.50
N THR A 222 10.51 9.47 -27.98
CA THR A 222 11.22 8.21 -27.79
C THR A 222 10.47 7.41 -26.74
N ASP A 223 9.96 6.27 -27.17
CA ASP A 223 9.67 5.03 -26.44
C ASP A 223 9.21 5.13 -24.97
N GLN A 224 8.03 4.55 -24.71
CA GLN A 224 7.51 4.23 -23.39
C GLN A 224 8.39 3.20 -22.66
N GLU A 225 9.60 3.60 -22.25
CA GLU A 225 10.36 2.98 -21.17
C GLU A 225 9.94 3.53 -19.79
N GLU A 226 9.08 4.56 -19.74
CA GLU A 226 8.60 5.15 -18.48
C GLU A 226 7.46 4.32 -17.85
N LEU A 227 7.84 3.29 -17.10
CA LEU A 227 7.25 2.89 -15.79
C LEU A 227 7.91 1.62 -15.20
N ALA A 228 8.78 0.92 -15.93
CA ALA A 228 9.60 -0.14 -15.36
C ALA A 228 10.75 0.49 -14.54
N LEU A 229 10.91 0.07 -13.29
CA LEU A 229 12.09 0.49 -12.51
C LEU A 229 13.35 0.02 -13.22
N ALA A 230 14.33 0.93 -13.39
CA ALA A 230 15.59 0.58 -14.03
C ALA A 230 16.28 -0.56 -13.26
N ILE A 231 16.71 -1.58 -14.00
CA ILE A 231 17.49 -2.69 -13.45
C ILE A 231 18.90 -2.16 -13.14
N PRO A 232 19.39 -2.29 -11.89
CA PRO A 232 20.75 -1.86 -11.53
C PRO A 232 21.82 -2.61 -12.33
N ASP A 233 23.01 -2.03 -12.44
CA ASP A 233 24.16 -2.68 -13.07
C ASP A 233 24.63 -3.91 -12.28
N GLU A 234 24.59 -3.79 -10.95
CA GLU A 234 24.86 -4.86 -10.00
C GLU A 234 23.78 -5.96 -10.04
N PRO A 235 24.10 -7.20 -9.63
CA PRO A 235 23.10 -8.23 -9.42
C PRO A 235 21.97 -7.70 -8.53
N SER A 236 20.73 -7.99 -8.93
CA SER A 236 19.54 -7.49 -8.24
C SER A 236 18.52 -8.59 -8.03
N ILE A 237 18.01 -8.73 -6.81
CA ILE A 237 17.15 -9.85 -6.41
C ILE A 237 15.96 -9.40 -5.57
N VAL A 238 14.84 -10.09 -5.74
CA VAL A 238 13.72 -10.09 -4.80
C VAL A 238 13.49 -11.51 -4.28
N VAL A 239 13.26 -11.65 -2.98
CA VAL A 239 12.87 -12.91 -2.35
C VAL A 239 11.37 -12.88 -2.09
N LEU A 240 10.64 -13.75 -2.78
CA LEU A 240 9.19 -13.87 -2.56
C LEU A 240 8.91 -14.62 -1.26
N PRO A 241 7.77 -14.34 -0.61
CA PRO A 241 7.32 -15.11 0.54
C PRO A 241 7.25 -16.60 0.21
N PHE A 242 7.84 -17.45 1.05
CA PHE A 242 7.78 -18.88 0.87
C PHE A 242 6.36 -19.36 1.15
N LYS A 243 5.77 -20.08 0.20
CA LYS A 243 4.38 -20.56 0.31
C LYS A 243 4.30 -21.69 1.34
N ASN A 244 3.33 -21.61 2.25
CA ASN A 244 2.99 -22.75 3.11
C ASN A 244 2.15 -23.75 2.32
N ARG A 245 2.65 -24.98 2.16
CA ARG A 245 1.89 -26.09 1.55
C ARG A 245 1.34 -27.09 2.58
N SER A 246 1.53 -26.81 3.86
CA SER A 246 0.95 -27.58 4.96
C SER A 246 -0.39 -26.99 5.41
N THR A 247 -1.22 -27.81 6.06
CA THR A 247 -2.42 -27.36 6.79
C THR A 247 -2.09 -26.89 8.20
N VAL A 248 -0.84 -27.05 8.65
CA VAL A 248 -0.37 -26.65 9.98
C VAL A 248 -0.02 -25.16 9.97
N GLU A 249 -0.64 -24.39 10.87
CA GLU A 249 -0.48 -22.94 10.95
C GLU A 249 0.95 -22.55 11.37
N GLU A 250 1.58 -23.31 12.27
CA GLU A 250 2.97 -23.08 12.71
C GLU A 250 3.97 -23.09 11.54
N VAL A 251 3.75 -23.95 10.53
CA VAL A 251 4.59 -24.03 9.33
C VAL A 251 4.50 -22.75 8.49
N GLY A 252 3.36 -22.05 8.55
CA GLY A 252 3.16 -20.78 7.86
C GLY A 252 4.09 -19.69 8.39
N TYR A 253 4.14 -19.53 9.71
CA TYR A 253 5.02 -18.56 10.36
C TYR A 253 6.50 -18.88 10.09
N MET A 254 6.86 -20.16 10.08
CA MET A 254 8.24 -20.57 9.77
C MET A 254 8.63 -20.31 8.32
N ALA A 255 7.74 -20.60 7.35
CA ALA A 255 7.98 -20.33 5.93
C ALA A 255 8.21 -18.83 5.67
N GLU A 256 7.35 -18.00 6.26
CA GLU A 256 7.46 -16.55 6.16
C GLU A 256 8.73 -16.00 6.85
N GLY A 257 9.04 -16.51 8.05
CA GLY A 257 10.27 -16.20 8.77
C GLY A 257 11.52 -16.58 7.97
N PHE A 258 11.50 -17.74 7.29
CA PHE A 258 12.59 -18.19 6.43
C PHE A 258 12.86 -17.22 5.29
N GLY A 259 11.85 -16.85 4.50
CA GLY A 259 12.03 -15.88 3.40
C GLY A 259 12.51 -14.51 3.88
N THR A 260 12.00 -14.05 5.03
CA THR A 260 12.42 -12.80 5.68
C THR A 260 13.89 -12.84 6.10
N ALA A 261 14.34 -13.97 6.69
CA ALA A 261 15.73 -14.18 7.09
C ALA A 261 16.68 -14.17 5.89
N ILE A 262 16.32 -14.86 4.79
CA ILE A 262 17.11 -14.86 3.54
C ILE A 262 17.24 -13.44 2.99
N THR A 263 16.13 -12.68 2.92
CA THR A 263 16.14 -11.28 2.48
C THR A 263 17.09 -10.42 3.32
N THR A 264 17.05 -10.61 4.65
CA THR A 264 17.88 -9.87 5.62
C THR A 264 19.36 -10.23 5.53
N GLN A 265 19.69 -11.48 5.23
CA GLN A 265 21.07 -11.92 5.07
C GLN A 265 21.66 -11.44 3.73
N LEU A 266 20.88 -11.55 2.64
CA LEU A 266 21.30 -11.08 1.32
C LEU A 266 21.49 -9.56 1.27
N SER A 267 20.67 -8.79 2.00
CA SER A 267 20.74 -7.32 1.98
C SER A 267 22.06 -6.75 2.51
N LYS A 268 22.78 -7.53 3.33
CA LYS A 268 24.10 -7.16 3.85
C LYS A 268 25.20 -7.18 2.77
N PHE A 269 25.00 -7.86 1.65
CA PHE A 269 26.01 -7.88 0.59
C PHE A 269 25.99 -6.56 -0.20
N PRO A 270 27.04 -5.73 -0.13
CA PRO A 270 27.03 -4.41 -0.77
C PRO A 270 27.06 -4.48 -2.31
N GLN A 271 27.46 -5.63 -2.86
CA GLN A 271 27.49 -5.90 -4.31
C GLN A 271 26.14 -6.42 -4.84
N LEU A 272 25.13 -6.55 -3.98
CA LEU A 272 23.84 -7.12 -4.31
C LEU A 272 22.75 -6.09 -3.97
N PHE A 273 21.97 -5.71 -4.98
CA PHE A 273 20.78 -4.91 -4.77
C PHE A 273 19.61 -5.81 -4.35
N VAL A 274 19.03 -5.57 -3.17
CA VAL A 274 17.98 -6.42 -2.62
C VAL A 274 16.70 -5.63 -2.42
N ILE A 275 15.60 -6.10 -3.00
CA ILE A 275 14.27 -5.52 -2.74
C ILE A 275 13.80 -5.92 -1.34
N ALA A 276 13.28 -4.94 -0.60
CA ALA A 276 12.77 -5.12 0.74
C ALA A 276 11.64 -6.16 0.82
N GLY A 277 11.66 -6.99 1.86
CA GLY A 277 10.64 -8.01 2.10
C GLY A 277 9.21 -7.45 2.25
N SER A 278 9.07 -6.21 2.74
CA SER A 278 7.77 -5.52 2.79
C SER A 278 7.12 -5.34 1.41
N THR A 279 7.93 -5.15 0.37
CA THR A 279 7.44 -5.10 -1.01
C THR A 279 7.07 -6.50 -1.50
N SER A 280 7.91 -7.52 -1.23
CA SER A 280 7.69 -8.87 -1.76
C SER A 280 6.43 -9.55 -1.23
N ILE A 281 6.00 -9.24 0.00
CA ILE A 281 4.73 -9.72 0.60
C ILE A 281 3.52 -9.47 -0.29
N THR A 282 3.51 -8.36 -1.02
CA THR A 282 2.39 -8.01 -1.89
C THR A 282 2.23 -8.93 -3.11
N PHE A 283 3.19 -9.83 -3.36
CA PHE A 283 3.15 -10.86 -4.40
C PHE A 283 2.85 -12.27 -3.86
N ALA A 284 2.65 -12.43 -2.54
CA ALA A 284 2.50 -13.74 -1.87
C ALA A 284 1.46 -14.65 -2.54
N ASP A 285 0.28 -14.09 -2.85
CA ASP A 285 -0.87 -14.81 -3.40
C ASP A 285 -1.09 -14.53 -4.90
N SER A 286 -0.18 -13.80 -5.52
CA SER A 286 -0.33 -13.37 -6.91
C SER A 286 0.08 -14.50 -7.88
N LEU A 287 -0.67 -14.66 -8.98
CA LEU A 287 -0.30 -15.53 -10.11
C LEU A 287 0.69 -14.85 -11.08
N VAL A 288 1.28 -13.72 -10.67
CA VAL A 288 2.14 -12.88 -11.49
C VAL A 288 3.41 -13.66 -11.84
N LYS A 289 3.78 -13.62 -13.13
CA LYS A 289 4.93 -14.38 -13.62
C LYS A 289 6.24 -13.71 -13.15
N PRO A 290 7.33 -14.47 -12.90
CA PRO A 290 8.61 -13.90 -12.48
C PRO A 290 9.14 -12.75 -13.36
N ARG A 291 8.86 -12.81 -14.67
CA ARG A 291 9.23 -11.75 -15.62
C ARG A 291 8.50 -10.43 -15.37
N GLU A 292 7.22 -10.48 -15.04
CA GLU A 292 6.42 -9.30 -14.70
C GLU A 292 6.88 -8.71 -13.36
N ILE A 293 7.16 -9.56 -12.36
CA ILE A 293 7.74 -9.15 -11.07
C ILE A 293 9.09 -8.45 -11.29
N GLY A 294 9.96 -9.03 -12.12
CA GLY A 294 11.26 -8.44 -12.46
C GLY A 294 11.16 -7.08 -13.13
N ARG A 295 10.20 -6.91 -14.06
CA ARG A 295 9.93 -5.64 -14.74
C ARG A 295 9.35 -4.58 -13.80
N GLU A 296 8.41 -4.96 -12.93
CA GLU A 296 7.78 -4.03 -11.98
C GLU A 296 8.77 -3.56 -10.92
N LEU A 297 9.60 -4.47 -10.39
CA LEU A 297 10.54 -4.16 -9.30
C LEU A 297 11.92 -3.72 -9.78
N GLY A 298 12.20 -3.85 -11.08
CA GLY A 298 13.50 -3.57 -11.68
C GLY A 298 14.58 -4.49 -11.14
N VAL A 299 14.37 -5.80 -11.16
CA VAL A 299 15.34 -6.80 -10.65
C VAL A 299 15.61 -7.91 -11.66
N ARG A 300 16.85 -8.39 -11.68
CA ARG A 300 17.32 -9.47 -12.58
C ARG A 300 16.91 -10.85 -12.10
N TYR A 301 16.74 -11.04 -10.79
CA TYR A 301 16.50 -12.34 -10.20
C TYR A 301 15.30 -12.33 -9.25
N VAL A 302 14.56 -13.44 -9.25
CA VAL A 302 13.48 -13.72 -8.31
C VAL A 302 13.79 -15.05 -7.63
N LEU A 303 13.82 -15.06 -6.29
CA LEU A 303 13.81 -16.29 -5.50
C LEU A 303 12.36 -16.61 -5.13
N SER A 304 11.89 -17.78 -5.55
CA SER A 304 10.58 -18.33 -5.18
C SER A 304 10.76 -19.62 -4.40
N GLY A 305 9.85 -19.91 -3.47
CA GLY A 305 9.94 -21.12 -2.68
C GLY A 305 8.66 -21.52 -1.98
N SER A 306 8.70 -22.69 -1.35
CA SER A 306 7.63 -23.21 -0.50
C SER A 306 8.18 -24.07 0.61
N ALA A 307 7.51 -24.06 1.76
CA ALA A 307 7.80 -24.96 2.87
C ALA A 307 6.60 -25.87 3.14
N GLN A 308 6.87 -27.11 3.52
CA GLN A 308 5.86 -28.07 3.97
C GLN A 308 6.43 -28.95 5.07
N SER A 309 5.56 -29.37 6.00
CA SER A 309 5.92 -30.38 7.00
C SER A 309 5.87 -31.78 6.38
N VAL A 310 6.90 -32.58 6.66
CA VAL A 310 7.02 -33.98 6.26
C VAL A 310 7.45 -34.79 7.49
N GLY A 311 6.47 -35.30 8.25
CA GLY A 311 6.73 -35.94 9.53
C GLY A 311 7.24 -34.94 10.57
N GLU A 312 8.40 -35.22 11.17
CA GLU A 312 9.08 -34.31 12.12
C GLU A 312 9.99 -33.28 11.41
N ASN A 313 10.19 -33.42 10.10
CA ASN A 313 11.06 -32.55 9.31
C ASN A 313 10.25 -31.51 8.51
N ILE A 314 10.97 -30.49 8.05
CA ILE A 314 10.46 -29.46 7.15
C ILE A 314 11.17 -29.62 5.82
N SER A 315 10.38 -29.74 4.76
CA SER A 315 10.86 -29.77 3.38
C SER A 315 10.72 -28.37 2.79
N ILE A 316 11.85 -27.76 2.45
CA ILE A 316 11.95 -26.41 1.90
C ILE A 316 12.39 -26.53 0.45
N ASN A 317 11.57 -26.02 -0.46
CA ASN A 317 11.91 -25.91 -1.88
C ASN A 317 12.23 -24.46 -2.22
N ALA A 318 13.34 -24.23 -2.90
CA ALA A 318 13.77 -22.92 -3.36
C ALA A 318 14.16 -22.98 -4.84
N THR A 319 13.80 -21.95 -5.61
CA THR A 319 14.11 -21.84 -7.02
C THR A 319 14.55 -20.41 -7.32
N LEU A 320 15.74 -20.26 -7.88
CA LEU A 320 16.26 -18.98 -8.35
C LEU A 320 15.98 -18.83 -9.85
N ILE A 321 15.30 -17.74 -10.23
CA ILE A 321 14.81 -17.51 -11.58
C ILE A 321 15.40 -16.20 -12.11
N GLU A 322 15.94 -16.23 -13.33
CA GLU A 322 16.30 -15.02 -14.08
C GLU A 322 15.04 -14.42 -14.71
N THR A 323 14.76 -13.15 -14.44
CA THR A 323 13.48 -12.51 -14.76
C THR A 323 13.30 -12.25 -16.25
N GLU A 324 14.37 -11.88 -16.95
CA GLU A 324 14.33 -11.55 -18.38
C GLU A 324 13.94 -12.77 -19.23
N SER A 325 14.63 -13.88 -19.02
CA SER A 325 14.41 -15.13 -19.75
C SER A 325 13.29 -15.99 -19.16
N GLY A 326 13.00 -15.84 -17.86
CA GLY A 326 12.09 -16.69 -17.11
C GLY A 326 12.66 -18.07 -16.77
N HIS A 327 13.94 -18.31 -17.05
CA HIS A 327 14.59 -19.60 -16.77
C HIS A 327 14.96 -19.72 -15.30
N ALA A 328 14.68 -20.90 -14.74
CA ALA A 328 15.24 -21.29 -13.44
C ALA A 328 16.74 -21.57 -13.62
N LEU A 329 17.59 -20.85 -12.88
CA LEU A 329 19.03 -21.11 -12.82
C LEU A 329 19.31 -22.42 -12.08
N TRP A 330 18.55 -22.67 -11.00
CA TRP A 330 18.55 -23.92 -10.26
C TRP A 330 17.26 -24.04 -9.43
N SER A 331 16.99 -25.25 -8.95
CA SER A 331 15.94 -25.53 -7.98
C SER A 331 16.43 -26.60 -7.02
N GLU A 332 16.43 -26.28 -5.73
CA GLU A 332 16.96 -27.14 -4.67
C GLU A 332 15.89 -27.45 -3.62
N GLN A 333 16.03 -28.62 -3.00
CA GLN A 333 15.17 -29.10 -1.93
C GLN A 333 16.03 -29.41 -0.70
N TYR A 334 15.66 -28.81 0.44
CA TYR A 334 16.28 -29.04 1.74
C TYR A 334 15.27 -29.74 2.64
N ASP A 335 15.57 -30.97 3.05
CA ASP A 335 14.77 -31.70 4.03
C ASP A 335 15.51 -31.66 5.37
N VAL A 336 15.08 -30.76 6.25
CA VAL A 336 15.81 -30.42 7.49
C VAL A 336 14.93 -30.56 8.72
N GLY A 337 15.55 -30.90 9.85
CA GLY A 337 14.90 -30.79 11.15
C GLY A 337 14.69 -29.32 11.54
N VAL A 338 13.77 -29.05 12.48
CA VAL A 338 13.47 -27.68 12.97
C VAL A 338 14.74 -26.95 13.45
N GLU A 339 15.65 -27.65 14.13
CA GLU A 339 16.91 -27.08 14.64
C GLU A 339 17.97 -26.79 13.55
N GLU A 340 17.80 -27.38 12.37
CA GLU A 340 18.72 -27.28 11.23
C GLU A 340 18.26 -26.24 10.20
N VAL A 341 17.08 -25.64 10.39
CA VAL A 341 16.52 -24.61 9.49
C VAL A 341 17.50 -23.44 9.29
N PHE A 342 18.23 -23.03 10.32
CA PHE A 342 19.24 -21.96 10.21
C PHE A 342 20.42 -22.34 9.32
N SER A 343 20.85 -23.61 9.38
CA SER A 343 21.90 -24.13 8.49
C SER A 343 21.43 -24.12 7.04
N ALA A 344 20.18 -24.53 6.78
CA ALA A 344 19.57 -24.44 5.46
C ALA A 344 19.49 -23.00 4.94
N GLN A 345 19.18 -22.03 5.81
CA GLN A 345 19.21 -20.60 5.43
C GLN A 345 20.61 -20.17 4.97
N ALA A 346 21.63 -20.49 5.77
CA ALA A 346 23.01 -20.12 5.48
C ALA A 346 23.53 -20.76 4.19
N ASP A 347 23.16 -22.01 3.94
CA ASP A 347 23.56 -22.74 2.73
C ASP A 347 22.85 -22.19 1.49
N LEU A 348 21.55 -21.90 1.58
CA LEU A 348 20.78 -21.25 0.51
C LEU A 348 21.34 -19.86 0.16
N VAL A 349 21.70 -19.04 1.16
CA VAL A 349 22.32 -17.72 0.92
C VAL A 349 23.67 -17.87 0.23
N ARG A 350 24.50 -18.85 0.64
CA ARG A 350 25.80 -19.12 -0.01
C ARG A 350 25.61 -19.57 -1.46
N GLU A 351 24.61 -20.40 -1.72
CA GLU A 351 24.29 -20.88 -3.05
C GLU A 351 23.81 -19.76 -3.98
N ILE A 352 22.94 -18.87 -3.48
CA ILE A 352 22.52 -17.66 -4.20
C ILE A 352 23.74 -16.78 -4.50
N ALA A 353 24.55 -16.45 -3.49
CA ALA A 353 25.72 -15.61 -3.66
C ALA A 353 26.71 -16.18 -4.68
N SER A 354 26.99 -17.48 -4.62
CA SER A 354 27.83 -18.20 -5.58
C SER A 354 27.27 -18.14 -7.01
N THR A 355 25.97 -18.39 -7.17
CA THR A 355 25.28 -18.34 -8.48
C THR A 355 25.35 -16.95 -9.09
N LEU A 356 25.16 -15.93 -8.26
CA LEU A 356 25.20 -14.52 -8.64
C LEU A 356 26.64 -13.96 -8.72
N LYS A 357 27.65 -14.80 -8.49
CA LYS A 357 29.08 -14.45 -8.51
C LYS A 357 29.43 -13.31 -7.53
N ILE A 358 28.70 -13.23 -6.42
CA ILE A 358 28.98 -12.32 -5.32
C ILE A 358 30.16 -12.91 -4.52
N VAL A 359 31.18 -12.09 -4.28
CA VAL A 359 32.29 -12.47 -3.42
C VAL A 359 31.79 -12.46 -1.98
N VAL A 360 31.86 -13.61 -1.32
CA VAL A 360 31.50 -13.77 0.10
C VAL A 360 32.78 -13.93 0.90
N GLU A 361 33.01 -13.06 1.88
CA GLU A 361 34.18 -13.13 2.75
C GLU A 361 34.02 -14.22 3.83
N GLU A 362 35.14 -14.74 4.37
CA GLU A 362 35.09 -15.80 5.40
C GLU A 362 34.30 -15.38 6.65
N GLU A 363 34.40 -14.10 7.04
CA GLU A 363 33.67 -13.54 8.17
C GLU A 363 32.15 -13.50 7.91
N GLU A 364 31.73 -13.13 6.69
CA GLU A 364 30.33 -13.19 6.28
C GLU A 364 29.82 -14.63 6.34
N VAL A 365 30.58 -15.61 5.83
CA VAL A 365 30.22 -17.04 5.91
C VAL A 365 30.04 -17.50 7.35
N ALA A 366 30.91 -17.07 8.27
CA ALA A 366 30.79 -17.39 9.69
C ALA A 366 29.54 -16.75 10.31
N SER A 367 29.23 -15.50 9.94
CA SER A 367 28.05 -14.78 10.43
C SER A 367 26.73 -15.42 10.01
N LEU A 368 26.66 -15.99 8.79
CA LEU A 368 25.46 -16.64 8.26
C LEU A 368 25.04 -17.87 9.08
N LYS A 369 26.01 -18.57 9.70
CA LYS A 369 25.79 -19.78 10.49
C LYS A 369 25.45 -19.49 11.96
N LYS A 370 25.56 -18.24 12.41
CA LYS A 370 25.28 -17.87 13.81
C LYS A 370 23.77 -17.95 14.06
N ARG A 371 23.36 -18.82 14.98
CA ARG A 371 21.97 -18.90 15.45
C ARG A 371 21.57 -17.59 16.12
N GLN A 372 20.31 -17.20 15.95
CA GLN A 372 19.77 -16.00 16.59
C GLN A 372 19.47 -16.22 18.08
N THR A 373 19.11 -17.45 18.44
CA THR A 373 18.92 -17.95 19.80
C THR A 373 19.10 -19.47 19.79
N ASP A 374 19.56 -20.03 20.91
CA ASP A 374 19.61 -21.49 21.12
C ASP A 374 18.35 -22.03 21.80
N ASP A 375 17.41 -21.16 22.20
CA ASP A 375 16.14 -21.52 22.82
C ASP A 375 15.02 -21.56 21.75
N PRO A 376 14.47 -22.75 21.42
CA PRO A 376 13.43 -22.87 20.40
C PRO A 376 12.12 -22.16 20.76
N GLU A 377 11.77 -22.08 22.05
CA GLU A 377 10.54 -21.43 22.51
C GLU A 377 10.70 -19.90 22.41
N ALA A 378 11.87 -19.35 22.75
CA ALA A 378 12.19 -17.95 22.54
C ALA A 378 12.10 -17.57 21.06
N TYR A 379 12.61 -18.43 20.17
CA TYR A 379 12.51 -18.24 18.72
C TYR A 379 11.05 -18.23 18.23
N GLU A 380 10.24 -19.19 18.69
CA GLU A 380 8.82 -19.26 18.33
C GLU A 380 8.06 -18.00 18.77
N LEU A 381 8.28 -17.54 20.00
CA LEU A 381 7.67 -16.30 20.52
C LEU A 381 8.07 -15.09 19.69
N PHE A 382 9.34 -14.99 19.28
CA PHE A 382 9.82 -13.93 18.42
C PHE A 382 9.12 -13.95 17.05
N LEU A 383 9.00 -15.11 16.41
CA LEU A 383 8.28 -15.24 15.13
C LEU A 383 6.81 -14.81 15.26
N LYS A 384 6.13 -15.24 16.33
CA LYS A 384 4.75 -14.81 16.62
C LYS A 384 4.64 -13.29 16.79
N ALA A 385 5.60 -12.67 17.49
CA ALA A 385 5.62 -11.23 17.68
C ALA A 385 5.81 -10.46 16.37
N VAL A 386 6.70 -10.94 15.49
CA VAL A 386 6.91 -10.37 14.16
C VAL A 386 5.65 -10.47 13.31
N ALA A 387 4.96 -11.61 13.32
CA ALA A 387 3.70 -11.78 12.60
C ALA A 387 2.61 -10.81 13.12
N LYS A 388 2.46 -10.70 14.44
CA LYS A 388 1.51 -9.76 15.08
C LYS A 388 1.81 -8.30 14.74
N SER A 389 3.08 -7.95 14.59
CA SER A 389 3.50 -6.58 14.26
C SER A 389 3.03 -6.11 12.88
N LYS A 390 2.61 -7.01 11.99
CA LYS A 390 2.04 -6.69 10.67
C LYS A 390 0.57 -6.26 10.74
N LEU A 391 -0.14 -6.67 11.78
CA LEU A 391 -1.52 -6.27 12.05
C LEU A 391 -1.46 -4.87 12.67
N LEU A 392 -1.60 -3.83 11.85
CA LEU A 392 -1.42 -2.41 12.21
C LEU A 392 -2.48 -1.84 13.18
N ASN A 393 -2.80 -2.56 14.26
CA ASN A 393 -3.75 -2.16 15.30
C ASN A 393 -3.08 -2.13 16.69
N THR A 394 -3.68 -1.43 17.65
CA THR A 394 -3.10 -1.21 18.98
C THR A 394 -3.01 -2.49 19.82
N VAL A 395 -4.00 -3.38 19.71
CA VAL A 395 -4.01 -4.65 20.45
C VAL A 395 -2.85 -5.53 20.01
N SER A 396 -2.68 -5.72 18.70
CA SER A 396 -1.59 -6.52 18.13
C SER A 396 -0.21 -5.91 18.40
N ARG A 397 -0.09 -4.57 18.52
CA ARG A 397 1.16 -3.92 18.95
C ARG A 397 1.52 -4.26 20.39
N GLN A 398 0.55 -4.28 21.30
CA GLN A 398 0.78 -4.65 22.70
C GLN A 398 1.08 -6.15 22.85
N GLU A 399 0.32 -7.02 22.17
CA GLU A 399 0.58 -8.47 22.13
C GLU A 399 2.00 -8.78 21.62
N ALA A 400 2.47 -8.07 20.59
CA ALA A 400 3.83 -8.25 20.08
C ALA A 400 4.90 -7.91 21.13
N ILE A 401 4.70 -6.84 21.91
CA ILE A 401 5.62 -6.48 23.00
C ILE A 401 5.63 -7.57 24.07
N GLU A 402 4.47 -8.08 24.48
CA GLU A 402 4.36 -9.13 25.50
C GLU A 402 5.05 -10.43 25.07
N LEU A 403 4.89 -10.82 23.79
CA LEU A 403 5.58 -11.98 23.21
C LEU A 403 7.11 -11.79 23.21
N LEU A 404 7.59 -10.61 22.82
CA LEU A 404 9.03 -10.29 22.83
C LEU A 404 9.60 -10.23 24.26
N GLU A 405 8.87 -9.67 25.22
CA GLU A 405 9.29 -9.65 26.62
C GLU A 405 9.45 -11.07 27.17
N ARG A 406 8.51 -11.97 26.86
CA ARG A 406 8.63 -13.39 27.21
C ARG A 406 9.83 -14.06 26.53
N ALA A 407 10.09 -13.76 25.26
CA ALA A 407 11.26 -14.28 24.56
C ALA A 407 12.57 -13.88 25.25
N VAL A 408 12.69 -12.62 25.71
CA VAL A 408 13.86 -12.14 26.46
C VAL A 408 13.95 -12.72 27.87
N VAL A 409 12.84 -13.14 28.48
CA VAL A 409 12.88 -13.90 29.75
C VAL A 409 13.48 -15.29 29.55
N LEU A 410 13.16 -15.96 28.45
CA LEU A 410 13.70 -17.29 28.12
C LEU A 410 15.17 -17.20 27.69
N ASP A 411 15.50 -16.24 26.83
CA ASP A 411 16.85 -15.95 26.38
C ASP A 411 17.21 -14.46 26.59
N PRO A 412 17.86 -14.13 27.72
CA PRO A 412 18.29 -12.76 28.02
C PRO A 412 19.34 -12.17 27.07
N ASP A 413 19.95 -13.01 26.22
CA ASP A 413 20.98 -12.63 25.26
C ASP A 413 20.43 -12.62 23.83
N TYR A 414 19.10 -12.73 23.66
CA TYR A 414 18.44 -12.75 22.36
C TYR A 414 18.47 -11.36 21.70
N LEU A 415 19.55 -11.08 20.97
CA LEU A 415 19.84 -9.81 20.31
C LEU A 415 18.66 -9.25 19.50
N SER A 416 18.05 -10.05 18.63
CA SER A 416 16.94 -9.61 17.77
C SER A 416 15.72 -9.16 18.60
N ALA A 417 15.42 -9.85 19.71
CA ALA A 417 14.30 -9.48 20.58
C ALA A 417 14.57 -8.16 21.31
N HIS A 418 15.81 -7.91 21.75
CA HIS A 418 16.21 -6.63 22.31
C HIS A 418 16.09 -5.47 21.30
N ILE A 419 16.55 -5.67 20.07
CA ILE A 419 16.43 -4.66 18.99
C ILE A 419 14.96 -4.31 18.72
N GLU A 420 14.10 -5.31 18.60
CA GLU A 420 12.67 -5.11 18.37
C GLU A 420 12.02 -4.39 19.55
N LEU A 421 12.22 -4.85 20.79
CA LEU A 421 11.68 -4.19 21.99
C LEU A 421 12.11 -2.72 22.06
N SER A 422 13.37 -2.41 21.76
CA SER A 422 13.85 -1.03 21.72
C SER A 422 13.02 -0.19 20.73
N GLY A 423 12.85 -0.67 19.50
CA GLY A 423 12.06 0.02 18.48
C GLY A 423 10.58 0.19 18.85
N ARG A 424 9.96 -0.84 19.45
CA ARG A 424 8.55 -0.78 19.89
C ARG A 424 8.35 0.24 21.00
N TYR A 425 9.20 0.20 22.02
CA TYR A 425 9.12 1.16 23.12
C TYR A 425 9.43 2.59 22.67
N LEU A 426 10.39 2.77 21.74
CA LEU A 426 10.68 4.06 21.15
C LEU A 426 9.49 4.61 20.36
N SER A 427 8.80 3.75 19.60
CA SER A 427 7.59 4.10 18.84
C SER A 427 6.44 4.53 19.76
N LEU A 428 6.21 3.79 20.86
CA LEU A 428 5.21 4.15 21.88
C LEU A 428 5.48 5.51 22.53
N TRP A 429 6.75 5.81 22.83
CA TRP A 429 7.14 7.11 23.36
C TRP A 429 6.96 8.22 22.34
N ARG A 430 7.42 8.01 21.09
CA ARG A 430 7.49 9.06 20.07
C ARG A 430 6.14 9.41 19.45
N PHE A 431 5.32 8.41 19.16
CA PHE A 431 4.06 8.60 18.43
C PHE A 431 2.83 8.53 19.33
N GLY A 432 3.04 8.37 20.64
CA GLY A 432 1.98 8.12 21.61
C GLY A 432 1.55 6.66 21.64
N GLY A 433 0.74 6.31 22.64
CA GLY A 433 0.28 4.94 22.89
C GLY A 433 0.80 4.32 24.18
N SER A 434 1.60 5.07 24.96
CA SER A 434 1.92 4.72 26.35
C SER A 434 1.35 5.77 27.29
N ASP A 435 0.68 5.30 28.35
CA ASP A 435 0.23 6.14 29.46
C ASP A 435 1.41 6.67 30.32
N ASP A 436 2.60 6.07 30.16
CA ASP A 436 3.85 6.50 30.78
C ASP A 436 5.00 6.59 29.76
N PRO A 437 5.05 7.69 28.98
CA PRO A 437 6.08 7.88 27.96
C PRO A 437 7.50 7.83 28.51
N LYS A 438 7.74 8.29 29.76
CA LYS A 438 9.09 8.28 30.35
C LYS A 438 9.58 6.86 30.57
N THR A 439 8.72 5.99 31.09
CA THR A 439 9.07 4.57 31.26
C THR A 439 9.25 3.88 29.92
N ALA A 440 8.44 4.20 28.90
CA ALA A 440 8.64 3.67 27.54
C ALA A 440 10.02 4.05 26.99
N LEU A 441 10.43 5.32 27.07
CA LEU A 441 11.77 5.75 26.62
C LEU A 441 12.90 5.06 27.40
N ASN A 442 12.77 4.92 28.72
CA ASN A 442 13.77 4.22 29.54
C ASN A 442 13.91 2.75 29.15
N LYS A 443 12.79 2.06 28.88
CA LYS A 443 12.82 0.68 28.35
C LYS A 443 13.50 0.64 26.98
N ALA A 444 13.18 1.59 26.09
CA ALA A 444 13.78 1.67 24.76
C ALA A 444 15.32 1.77 24.82
N ARG A 445 15.85 2.67 25.68
CA ARG A 445 17.30 2.81 25.92
C ARG A 445 17.91 1.54 26.47
N ARG A 446 17.33 0.97 27.53
CA ARG A 446 17.85 -0.25 28.17
C ARG A 446 17.98 -1.40 27.18
N HIS A 447 16.98 -1.61 26.31
CA HIS A 447 17.05 -2.66 25.31
C HIS A 447 18.07 -2.35 24.19
N ALA A 448 18.23 -1.09 23.78
CA ALA A 448 19.26 -0.69 22.82
C ALA A 448 20.68 -0.87 23.39
N GLU A 449 20.90 -0.47 24.65
CA GLU A 449 22.16 -0.64 25.37
C GLU A 449 22.51 -2.12 25.51
N ARG A 450 21.55 -2.96 25.90
CA ARG A 450 21.77 -4.41 25.96
C ARG A 450 22.10 -5.00 24.59
N ALA A 451 21.42 -4.58 23.53
CA ALA A 451 21.73 -5.03 22.18
C ALA A 451 23.14 -4.61 21.74
N LEU A 452 23.58 -3.41 22.12
CA LEU A 452 24.95 -2.92 21.88
C LEU A 452 26.01 -3.72 22.63
N GLU A 453 25.73 -4.13 23.87
CA GLU A 453 26.63 -5.02 24.62
C GLU A 453 26.79 -6.40 23.96
N LEU A 454 25.70 -6.93 23.38
CA LEU A 454 25.66 -8.24 22.74
C LEU A 454 26.36 -8.25 21.38
N ASP A 455 26.11 -7.24 20.54
CA ASP A 455 26.74 -7.14 19.22
C ASP A 455 26.80 -5.68 18.74
N GLN A 456 28.01 -5.11 18.76
CA GLN A 456 28.23 -3.73 18.30
C GLN A 456 28.22 -3.59 16.78
N SER A 457 28.44 -4.69 16.06
CA SER A 457 28.56 -4.72 14.60
C SER A 457 27.21 -4.84 13.89
N ASP A 458 26.15 -5.28 14.59
CA ASP A 458 24.83 -5.41 13.97
C ASP A 458 24.25 -4.04 13.59
N TYR A 459 23.97 -3.87 12.30
CA TYR A 459 23.47 -2.62 11.73
C TYR A 459 22.17 -2.13 12.40
N ARG A 460 21.31 -3.05 12.86
CA ARG A 460 20.02 -2.72 13.47
C ARG A 460 20.22 -2.12 14.86
N VAL A 461 21.29 -2.51 15.56
CA VAL A 461 21.68 -1.88 16.83
C VAL A 461 22.06 -0.44 16.58
N GLN A 462 22.93 -0.19 15.59
CA GLN A 462 23.35 1.16 15.20
C GLN A 462 22.15 2.00 14.74
N HIS A 463 21.19 1.40 14.02
CA HIS A 463 19.94 2.06 13.64
C HIS A 463 19.12 2.50 14.86
N ARG A 464 18.90 1.62 15.85
CA ARG A 464 18.15 1.97 17.07
C ARG A 464 18.85 3.06 17.90
N LEU A 465 20.18 3.00 18.01
CA LEU A 465 20.96 4.07 18.65
C LEU A 465 20.83 5.39 17.91
N GLY A 466 20.91 5.38 16.57
CA GLY A 466 20.74 6.59 15.77
C GLY A 466 19.35 7.22 15.95
N GLN A 467 18.29 6.42 16.05
CA GLN A 467 16.95 6.91 16.35
C GLN A 467 16.85 7.51 17.76
N LEU A 468 17.47 6.88 18.77
CA LEU A 468 17.51 7.43 20.13
C LEU A 468 18.30 8.74 20.20
N HIS A 469 19.45 8.81 19.54
CA HIS A 469 20.27 10.03 19.46
C HIS A 469 19.50 11.16 18.78
N LEU A 470 18.83 10.87 17.66
CA LEU A 470 18.08 11.88 16.93
C LEU A 470 16.87 12.37 17.73
N PHE A 471 15.99 11.45 18.16
CA PHE A 471 14.68 11.85 18.69
C PHE A 471 14.70 12.17 20.18
N ALA A 472 15.45 11.41 20.98
CA ALA A 472 15.44 11.58 22.43
C ALA A 472 16.59 12.46 22.93
N ASP A 473 17.78 12.35 22.33
CA ASP A 473 18.95 13.17 22.72
C ASP A 473 19.07 14.48 21.93
N HIS A 474 18.37 14.61 20.80
CA HIS A 474 18.51 15.72 19.85
C HIS A 474 19.96 15.90 19.37
N ASP A 475 20.74 14.81 19.29
CA ASP A 475 22.13 14.80 18.81
C ASP A 475 22.19 14.26 17.36
N HIS A 476 22.11 15.20 16.41
CA HIS A 476 22.18 14.90 14.98
C HIS A 476 23.49 14.25 14.56
N GLN A 477 24.60 14.63 15.20
CA GLN A 477 25.92 14.17 14.80
C GLN A 477 26.13 12.71 15.20
N LEU A 478 25.74 12.33 16.42
CA LEU A 478 25.76 10.93 16.85
C LEU A 478 24.75 10.10 16.04
N ALA A 479 23.57 10.65 15.75
CA ALA A 479 22.60 9.97 14.87
C ALA A 479 23.18 9.69 13.48
N TYR A 480 23.85 10.69 12.89
CA TYR A 480 24.49 10.57 11.58
C TYR A 480 25.57 9.49 11.58
N GLN A 481 26.45 9.50 12.58
CA GLN A 481 27.50 8.48 12.70
C GLN A 481 26.92 7.07 12.87
N ALA A 482 25.86 6.92 13.66
CA ALA A 482 25.20 5.65 13.87
C ALA A 482 24.54 5.14 12.57
N TYR A 483 23.81 5.99 11.84
CA TYR A 483 23.23 5.62 10.55
C TYR A 483 24.28 5.34 9.48
N GLN A 484 25.40 6.08 9.45
CA GLN A 484 26.51 5.76 8.55
C GLN A 484 27.11 4.38 8.83
N ARG A 485 27.27 4.00 10.11
CA ARG A 485 27.70 2.65 10.48
C ARG A 485 26.69 1.62 10.01
N ALA A 486 25.41 1.82 10.30
CA ALA A 486 24.36 0.92 9.86
C ALA A 486 24.34 0.71 8.33
N ILE A 487 24.49 1.78 7.54
CA ILE A 487 24.51 1.72 6.08
C ILE A 487 25.76 1.00 5.55
N ARG A 488 26.91 1.13 6.22
CA ARG A 488 28.13 0.38 5.83
C ARG A 488 27.96 -1.12 6.00
N GLU A 489 27.26 -1.55 7.05
CA GLU A 489 26.99 -2.95 7.35
C GLU A 489 25.80 -3.52 6.56
N ASN A 490 24.83 -2.67 6.22
CA ASN A 490 23.69 -3.03 5.37
C ASN A 490 23.25 -1.83 4.52
N SER A 491 23.69 -1.81 3.26
CA SER A 491 23.36 -0.75 2.30
C SER A 491 21.95 -0.84 1.73
N ASN A 492 21.26 -1.96 1.96
CA ASN A 492 19.95 -2.28 1.38
C ASN A 492 18.82 -2.26 2.43
N ASP A 493 19.04 -1.74 3.65
CA ASP A 493 17.97 -1.63 4.63
C ASP A 493 17.11 -0.36 4.38
N PRO A 494 15.82 -0.51 4.01
CA PRO A 494 15.01 0.63 3.61
C PRO A 494 14.67 1.57 4.77
N GLU A 495 14.60 1.09 6.02
CA GLU A 495 14.29 1.93 7.17
C GLU A 495 15.49 2.81 7.54
N VAL A 496 16.71 2.26 7.49
CA VAL A 496 17.93 3.04 7.73
C VAL A 496 18.11 4.12 6.67
N LEU A 497 17.88 3.79 5.38
CA LEU A 497 17.97 4.76 4.29
C LEU A 497 16.92 5.87 4.42
N TYR A 498 15.69 5.51 4.81
CA TYR A 498 14.61 6.47 5.07
C TYR A 498 14.95 7.42 6.24
N ASP A 499 15.45 6.88 7.35
CA ASP A 499 15.80 7.67 8.53
C ASP A 499 17.02 8.56 8.28
N MET A 500 17.98 8.11 7.45
CA MET A 500 19.06 8.95 6.96
C MET A 500 18.52 10.14 6.16
N GLY A 501 17.57 9.91 5.23
CA GLY A 501 16.90 10.98 4.49
C GLY A 501 16.18 11.98 5.41
N PHE A 502 15.53 11.47 6.46
CA PHE A 502 14.93 12.35 7.48
C PHE A 502 15.99 13.20 8.18
N LEU A 503 17.04 12.56 8.67
CA LEU A 503 18.11 13.21 9.41
C LEU A 503 18.75 14.33 8.57
N ARG A 504 19.06 14.07 7.29
CA ARG A 504 19.65 15.10 6.41
C ARG A 504 18.71 16.29 6.21
N SER A 505 17.39 16.06 6.13
CA SER A 505 16.41 17.15 6.10
C SER A 505 16.48 18.00 7.38
N LEU A 506 16.54 17.34 8.54
CA LEU A 506 16.61 18.01 9.83
C LEU A 506 17.95 18.72 10.07
N MET A 507 19.03 18.28 9.45
CA MET A 507 20.35 18.93 9.47
C MET A 507 20.44 20.14 8.52
N GLY A 508 19.38 20.44 7.76
CA GLY A 508 19.36 21.53 6.78
C GLY A 508 20.06 21.18 5.47
N GLU A 509 20.09 19.89 5.12
CA GLU A 509 20.70 19.35 3.90
C GLU A 509 19.66 18.61 3.05
N PRO A 510 18.56 19.29 2.64
CA PRO A 510 17.42 18.65 2.00
C PRO A 510 17.72 18.09 0.60
N SER A 511 18.72 18.61 -0.12
CA SER A 511 19.14 18.03 -1.41
C SER A 511 19.71 16.61 -1.23
N GLU A 512 20.57 16.40 -0.24
CA GLU A 512 21.07 15.06 0.09
C GLU A 512 19.95 14.18 0.65
N ALA A 513 19.02 14.75 1.41
CA ALA A 513 17.85 14.02 1.90
C ALA A 513 17.00 13.43 0.76
N ILE A 514 16.80 14.17 -0.33
CA ILE A 514 16.06 13.68 -1.52
C ILE A 514 16.73 12.45 -2.12
N GLU A 515 18.07 12.44 -2.23
CA GLU A 515 18.81 11.28 -2.72
C GLU A 515 18.59 10.05 -1.83
N TRP A 516 18.68 10.21 -0.50
CA TRP A 516 18.42 9.12 0.44
C TRP A 516 16.97 8.62 0.40
N ASN A 517 16.01 9.54 0.33
CA ASN A 517 14.60 9.18 0.18
C ASN A 517 14.35 8.39 -1.11
N ASN A 518 14.99 8.76 -2.22
CA ASN A 518 14.89 8.04 -3.48
C ASN A 518 15.53 6.64 -3.40
N LYS A 519 16.69 6.50 -2.74
CA LYS A 519 17.30 5.18 -2.46
C LYS A 519 16.38 4.30 -1.62
N ALA A 520 15.80 4.82 -0.55
CA ALA A 520 14.87 4.08 0.31
C ALA A 520 13.63 3.59 -0.47
N LYS A 521 13.05 4.46 -1.31
CA LYS A 521 11.93 4.10 -2.19
C LYS A 521 12.33 3.10 -3.27
N ARG A 522 13.56 3.15 -3.77
CA ARG A 522 14.05 2.21 -4.78
C ARG A 522 14.19 0.80 -4.22
N VAL A 523 14.70 0.68 -2.99
CA VAL A 523 14.84 -0.59 -2.25
C VAL A 523 13.46 -1.13 -1.86
N ASN A 524 12.51 -0.26 -1.51
CA ASN A 524 11.16 -0.64 -1.11
C ASN A 524 10.09 0.04 -1.99
N PRO A 525 9.89 -0.37 -3.25
CA PRO A 525 9.02 0.35 -4.19
C PRO A 525 7.54 0.31 -3.83
N ARG A 526 7.10 -0.68 -3.02
CA ARG A 526 5.75 -0.70 -2.41
C ARG A 526 5.80 -0.22 -0.96
N TYR A 527 6.42 0.93 -0.76
CA TYR A 527 6.61 1.54 0.56
C TYR A 527 5.29 2.01 1.21
N PRO A 528 5.20 2.02 2.55
CA PRO A 528 4.09 2.65 3.27
C PRO A 528 4.01 4.17 3.03
N GLY A 529 2.81 4.75 3.05
CA GLY A 529 2.60 6.16 2.67
C GLY A 529 3.31 7.19 3.56
N TRP A 530 3.77 6.81 4.75
CA TRP A 530 4.61 7.67 5.58
C TRP A 530 5.98 7.97 4.95
N TYR A 531 6.48 7.17 4.00
CA TYR A 531 7.69 7.50 3.22
C TYR A 531 7.56 8.84 2.48
N ASN A 532 6.35 9.15 2.04
CA ASN A 532 6.10 10.38 1.30
C ASN A 532 6.13 11.62 2.21
N PHE A 533 5.96 11.48 3.52
CA PHE A 533 6.12 12.61 4.44
C PHE A 533 7.56 13.13 4.43
N ASN A 534 8.56 12.25 4.59
CA ASN A 534 9.96 12.66 4.58
C ASN A 534 10.36 13.30 3.25
N ALA A 535 9.98 12.67 2.14
CA ALA A 535 10.26 13.22 0.82
C ALA A 535 9.58 14.59 0.63
N ALA A 536 8.32 14.73 1.04
CA ALA A 536 7.61 16.01 0.98
C ALA A 536 8.26 17.08 1.85
N LEU A 537 8.75 16.72 3.05
CA LEU A 537 9.48 17.65 3.91
C LEU A 537 10.78 18.13 3.24
N SER A 538 11.56 17.23 2.62
CA SER A 538 12.78 17.64 1.91
C SER A 538 12.47 18.62 0.77
N HIS A 539 11.42 18.37 -0.03
CA HIS A 539 11.00 19.29 -1.09
C HIS A 539 10.44 20.61 -0.55
N PHE A 540 9.70 20.59 0.56
CA PHE A 540 9.23 21.79 1.24
C PHE A 540 10.39 22.68 1.67
N LEU A 541 11.46 22.10 2.22
CA LEU A 541 12.64 22.84 2.70
C LEU A 541 13.47 23.49 1.58
N ILE A 542 13.45 22.95 0.36
CA ILE A 542 14.02 23.61 -0.84
C ILE A 542 13.01 24.45 -1.62
N GLU A 543 11.84 24.72 -1.03
CA GLU A 543 10.76 25.53 -1.63
C GLU A 543 10.16 24.95 -2.92
N ASP A 544 10.40 23.66 -3.20
CA ASP A 544 9.75 22.92 -4.27
C ASP A 544 8.37 22.44 -3.81
N TYR A 545 7.49 23.42 -3.60
CA TYR A 545 6.15 23.18 -3.05
C TYR A 545 5.27 22.36 -3.98
N GLN A 546 5.52 22.38 -5.29
CA GLN A 546 4.77 21.55 -6.24
C GLN A 546 5.04 20.06 -5.99
N GLN A 547 6.31 19.69 -5.84
CA GLN A 547 6.67 18.30 -5.57
C GLN A 547 6.29 17.89 -4.14
N ALA A 548 6.44 18.77 -3.16
CA ALA A 548 5.98 18.54 -1.79
C ALA A 548 4.46 18.26 -1.73
N LEU A 549 3.66 19.05 -2.47
CA LEU A 549 2.21 18.88 -2.60
C LEU A 549 1.84 17.51 -3.21
N LEU A 550 2.51 17.12 -4.29
CA LEU A 550 2.28 15.84 -4.96
C LEU A 550 2.57 14.68 -4.00
N LEU A 551 3.76 14.68 -3.39
CA LEU A 551 4.19 13.63 -2.47
C LEU A 551 3.26 13.53 -1.26
N ALA A 552 2.90 14.67 -0.65
CA ALA A 552 1.98 14.70 0.47
C ALA A 552 0.61 14.08 0.11
N LYS A 553 0.05 14.43 -1.05
CA LYS A 553 -1.21 13.84 -1.54
C LYS A 553 -1.08 12.34 -1.81
N THR A 554 0.01 11.89 -2.42
CA THR A 554 0.27 10.46 -2.64
C THR A 554 0.31 9.70 -1.31
N GLY A 555 0.97 10.26 -0.28
CA GLY A 555 0.98 9.68 1.07
C GLY A 555 -0.42 9.54 1.67
N ILE A 556 -1.27 10.54 1.49
CA ILE A 556 -2.67 10.51 1.96
C ILE A 556 -3.50 9.50 1.16
N SER A 557 -3.34 9.41 -0.16
CA SER A 557 -4.13 8.47 -0.98
C SER A 557 -3.88 7.01 -0.61
N THR A 558 -2.66 6.66 -0.20
CA THR A 558 -2.32 5.30 0.22
C THR A 558 -2.82 5.02 1.65
N TYR A 559 -2.78 6.02 2.54
CA TYR A 559 -3.23 5.88 3.93
C TYR A 559 -4.00 7.13 4.40
N PRO A 560 -5.32 7.22 4.15
CA PRO A 560 -6.10 8.43 4.38
C PRO A 560 -6.08 8.95 5.82
N LYS A 561 -5.93 8.06 6.81
CA LYS A 561 -5.86 8.43 8.23
C LYS A 561 -4.46 8.82 8.72
N SER A 562 -3.44 8.75 7.85
CA SER A 562 -2.06 9.09 8.21
C SER A 562 -1.90 10.59 8.43
N LEU A 563 -1.47 10.98 9.62
CA LEU A 563 -1.29 12.38 10.00
C LEU A 563 -0.05 13.04 9.39
N PRO A 564 1.14 12.40 9.32
CA PRO A 564 2.35 13.07 8.82
C PRO A 564 2.21 13.67 7.41
N PRO A 565 1.73 12.94 6.39
CA PRO A 565 1.52 13.50 5.05
C PRO A 565 0.50 14.66 5.03
N ARG A 566 -0.52 14.63 5.90
CA ARG A 566 -1.51 15.71 5.98
C ARG A 566 -0.95 16.97 6.64
N ARG A 567 -0.08 16.84 7.64
CA ARG A 567 0.61 18.00 8.28
C ARG A 567 1.46 18.77 7.27
N ILE A 568 2.29 18.06 6.52
CA ILE A 568 3.14 18.69 5.50
C ILE A 568 2.31 19.24 4.34
N LEU A 569 1.17 18.62 4.01
CA LEU A 569 0.23 19.16 3.03
C LEU A 569 -0.34 20.52 3.47
N VAL A 570 -0.78 20.66 4.72
CA VAL A 570 -1.27 21.94 5.27
C VAL A 570 -0.19 23.01 5.17
N ALA A 571 1.02 22.72 5.66
CA ALA A 571 2.15 23.65 5.58
C ALA A 571 2.47 24.06 4.13
N THR A 572 2.52 23.08 3.22
CA THR A 572 2.83 23.31 1.81
C THR A 572 1.77 24.19 1.14
N LEU A 573 0.48 23.91 1.37
CA LEU A 573 -0.62 24.71 0.82
C LEU A 573 -0.60 26.15 1.35
N ALA A 574 -0.27 26.34 2.63
CA ALA A 574 -0.14 27.66 3.22
C ALA A 574 0.99 28.48 2.57
N GLU A 575 2.16 27.88 2.39
CA GLU A 575 3.30 28.50 1.70
C GLU A 575 3.03 28.80 0.22
N MET A 576 2.17 28.02 -0.43
CA MET A 576 1.68 28.30 -1.79
C MET A 576 0.62 29.39 -1.85
N GLY A 577 0.22 29.99 -0.71
CA GLY A 577 -0.86 30.98 -0.62
C GLY A 577 -2.27 30.40 -0.77
N ARG A 578 -2.43 29.07 -0.76
CA ARG A 578 -3.71 28.36 -0.91
C ARG A 578 -4.35 28.11 0.46
N LEU A 579 -4.62 29.19 1.19
CA LEU A 579 -5.06 29.13 2.59
C LEU A 579 -6.41 28.42 2.78
N GLU A 580 -7.35 28.57 1.84
CA GLU A 580 -8.64 27.87 1.90
C GLU A 580 -8.47 26.35 1.80
N ASP A 581 -7.63 25.88 0.87
CA ASP A 581 -7.31 24.46 0.75
C ASP A 581 -6.53 23.93 1.97
N ALA A 582 -5.62 24.76 2.50
CA ALA A 582 -4.87 24.42 3.71
C ALA A 582 -5.81 24.22 4.91
N GLN A 583 -6.79 25.11 5.09
CA GLN A 583 -7.79 25.02 6.16
C GLN A 583 -8.62 23.75 6.02
N ILE A 584 -9.07 23.39 4.81
CA ILE A 584 -9.82 22.15 4.57
C ILE A 584 -9.01 20.92 5.01
N GLU A 585 -7.71 20.89 4.71
CA GLU A 585 -6.85 19.78 5.11
C GLU A 585 -6.51 19.81 6.61
N ALA A 586 -6.44 20.99 7.23
CA ALA A 586 -6.30 21.15 8.67
C ALA A 586 -7.55 20.65 9.41
N ASP A 587 -8.75 20.96 8.93
CA ASP A 587 -10.02 20.49 9.50
C ASP A 587 -10.09 18.96 9.45
N LYS A 588 -9.76 18.35 8.30
CA LYS A 588 -9.67 16.88 8.17
C LYS A 588 -8.64 16.27 9.12
N LEU A 589 -7.52 16.95 9.35
CA LEU A 589 -6.53 16.49 10.32
C LEU A 589 -7.11 16.50 11.74
N LEU A 590 -7.84 17.56 12.10
CA LEU A 590 -8.48 17.72 13.40
C LEU A 590 -9.68 16.77 13.59
N GLU A 591 -10.38 16.37 12.52
CA GLU A 591 -11.38 15.29 12.57
C GLU A 591 -10.73 13.96 12.99
N ILE A 592 -9.51 13.68 12.52
CA ILE A 592 -8.78 12.46 12.88
C ILE A 592 -8.18 12.59 14.29
N ARG A 593 -7.61 13.75 14.64
CA ARG A 593 -6.99 14.01 15.94
C ARG A 593 -7.43 15.39 16.49
N PRO A 594 -8.56 15.46 17.22
CA PRO A 594 -9.12 16.74 17.71
C PRO A 594 -8.21 17.47 18.72
N ASP A 595 -7.37 16.75 19.44
CA ASP A 595 -6.40 17.26 20.41
C ASP A 595 -5.05 17.64 19.78
N PHE A 596 -4.91 17.56 18.45
CA PHE A 596 -3.68 17.96 17.76
C PHE A 596 -3.35 19.42 18.03
N ARG A 597 -2.10 19.71 18.37
CA ARG A 597 -1.54 21.06 18.53
C ARG A 597 -0.17 21.12 17.87
N VAL A 598 0.19 22.26 17.28
CA VAL A 598 1.50 22.44 16.65
C VAL A 598 2.62 22.42 17.70
N SER A 599 2.38 23.04 18.86
CA SER A 599 3.28 23.10 20.03
C SER A 599 3.72 21.72 20.52
N THR A 600 2.83 20.74 20.56
CA THR A 600 3.17 19.35 20.98
C THR A 600 4.04 18.61 19.95
N HIS A 601 4.11 19.12 18.72
CA HIS A 601 4.91 18.56 17.63
C HIS A 601 6.21 19.31 17.34
N ARG A 602 6.42 20.48 17.99
CA ARG A 602 7.68 21.24 17.93
C ARG A 602 8.90 20.48 18.48
N ASN A 603 8.70 19.32 19.10
CA ASN A 603 9.77 18.41 19.52
C ASN A 603 10.50 17.70 18.36
N THR A 604 10.11 17.97 17.10
CA THR A 604 10.89 17.49 15.94
C THR A 604 12.25 18.20 15.95
N PRO A 605 13.38 17.46 15.97
CA PRO A 605 14.71 18.03 16.18
C PRO A 605 15.22 18.68 14.89
N PHE A 606 14.75 19.86 14.50
CA PHE A 606 15.40 20.62 13.42
C PHE A 606 16.70 21.24 13.97
N LEU A 607 17.80 21.11 13.22
CA LEU A 607 19.08 21.72 13.58
C LEU A 607 19.07 23.24 13.32
N ARG A 608 18.37 23.67 12.26
CA ARG A 608 18.17 25.08 11.92
C ARG A 608 16.82 25.55 12.44
N SER A 609 16.82 26.59 13.27
CA SER A 609 15.59 27.19 13.79
C SER A 609 14.74 27.82 12.67
N GLU A 610 15.36 28.33 11.61
CA GLU A 610 14.64 28.88 10.45
C GLU A 610 13.77 27.84 9.74
N ASP A 611 14.32 26.64 9.50
CA ASP A 611 13.57 25.51 8.91
C ASP A 611 12.40 25.10 9.81
N GLN A 612 12.65 25.06 11.12
CA GLN A 612 11.65 24.75 12.15
C GLN A 612 10.50 25.77 12.14
N ASP A 613 10.84 27.05 12.19
CA ASP A 613 9.89 28.15 12.29
C ASP A 613 9.08 28.30 11.00
N ARG A 614 9.69 28.10 9.83
CA ARG A 614 8.99 28.04 8.56
C ARG A 614 7.97 26.91 8.54
N TYR A 615 8.39 25.67 8.84
CA TYR A 615 7.50 24.52 8.77
C TYR A 615 6.32 24.64 9.74
N PHE A 616 6.58 24.94 11.02
CA PHE A 616 5.51 25.06 12.01
C PHE A 616 4.70 26.36 11.87
N GLY A 617 5.32 27.45 11.43
CA GLY A 617 4.62 28.70 11.10
C GLY A 617 3.63 28.51 9.95
N ALA A 618 4.03 27.79 8.89
CA ALA A 618 3.16 27.43 7.79
C ALA A 618 1.99 26.54 8.21
N MET A 619 2.21 25.61 9.14
CA MET A 619 1.11 24.80 9.72
C MET A 619 0.07 25.66 10.43
N ILE A 620 0.51 26.62 11.25
CA ILE A 620 -0.37 27.54 11.97
C ILE A 620 -1.11 28.45 10.98
N ALA A 621 -0.40 29.02 10.01
CA ALA A 621 -0.98 29.84 8.95
C ALA A 621 -2.02 29.08 8.10
N GLY A 622 -1.82 27.77 7.93
CA GLY A 622 -2.74 26.87 7.25
C GLY A 622 -3.95 26.42 8.07
N GLY A 623 -4.11 26.90 9.32
CA GLY A 623 -5.31 26.67 10.12
C GLY A 623 -5.17 25.66 11.25
N LEU A 624 -3.97 25.10 11.49
CA LEU A 624 -3.75 24.21 12.63
C LEU A 624 -3.56 25.00 13.94
N PRO A 625 -4.17 24.55 15.05
CA PRO A 625 -4.07 25.23 16.34
C PRO A 625 -2.65 25.12 16.92
N GLU A 626 -2.20 26.19 17.55
CA GLU A 626 -0.90 26.27 18.24
C GLU A 626 -0.81 25.32 19.44
#